data_AF-A0A085WWF1-F1
#
_entry.id   AF-A0A085WWF1-F1
#
_cell.length_a   1.000
_cell.length_b   1.000
_cell.length_c   1.000
_cell.angle_alpha   90.00
_cell.angle_beta   90.00
_cell.angle_gamma   90.00
#
_symmetry.space_group_name_H-M   'P 1'
#
loop_
_entity.id
_entity.type
_entity.pdbx_description
1 polymer ?
#
loop_
_entity_poly.entity_id
_entity_poly.type
_entity_poly.pdbx_seq_one_letter_code
_entity_poly.pdbx_strand_id
1 'polypeptide(L)'
;MQRDALIRLIAREFVARRPPHEKLSELDAYWHWDEDSDGWQRLPGSVREEMLRRPDSPPKLWRSTYDAFFEFLEEDARRIVRNEALLEEARVLGVEVDSVEGQPAPAEPCPCCGFRTFLWRGEYDICPVCMWEDDREQDAFSDGPERLARFSSPNHMTRAEYRDAYEAHREEDLRSGDPERLRKYERFLR
;
A
#
# COMPACT_ATOMS: atom_id res chain seq x y z
N MET A 1 -8.38 17.92 -12.04
CA MET A 1 -9.30 17.08 -11.21
C MET A 1 -8.71 16.99 -9.81
N GLN A 2 -9.53 17.14 -8.77
CA GLN A 2 -9.08 16.98 -7.38
C GLN A 2 -8.55 15.57 -7.13
N ARG A 3 -7.38 15.46 -6.50
CA ARG A 3 -6.66 14.20 -6.26
C ARG A 3 -7.53 13.13 -5.60
N ASP A 4 -8.22 13.47 -4.52
CA ASP A 4 -9.07 12.50 -3.80
C ASP A 4 -10.23 12.00 -4.65
N ALA A 5 -10.74 12.83 -5.57
CA ALA A 5 -11.78 12.41 -6.50
C ALA A 5 -11.23 11.43 -7.54
N LEU A 6 -10.01 11.66 -8.04
CA LEU A 6 -9.33 10.74 -8.95
C LEU A 6 -9.02 9.41 -8.27
N ILE A 7 -8.50 9.43 -7.04
CA ILE A 7 -8.20 8.21 -6.26
C ILE A 7 -9.46 7.37 -6.07
N ARG A 8 -10.58 7.99 -5.65
CA ARG A 8 -11.88 7.30 -5.54
C ARG A 8 -12.34 6.69 -6.86
N LEU A 9 -12.15 7.39 -7.97
CA LEU A 9 -12.54 6.90 -9.29
C LEU A 9 -11.68 5.72 -9.72
N ILE A 10 -10.35 5.82 -9.58
CA ILE A 10 -9.42 4.73 -9.86
C ILE A 10 -9.75 3.50 -9.02
N ALA A 11 -9.95 3.67 -7.70
CA ALA A 11 -10.28 2.59 -6.79
C ALA A 11 -11.56 1.84 -7.21
N ARG A 12 -12.62 2.58 -7.54
CA ARG A 12 -13.88 2.00 -8.05
C ARG A 12 -13.68 1.22 -9.33
N GLU A 13 -13.01 1.81 -10.33
CA GLU A 13 -12.77 1.16 -11.61
C GLU A 13 -11.91 -0.09 -11.45
N PHE A 14 -10.91 -0.04 -10.57
CA PHE A 14 -10.06 -1.19 -10.25
C PHE A 14 -10.86 -2.31 -9.59
N VAL A 15 -11.60 -2.02 -8.51
CA VAL A 15 -12.41 -3.02 -7.77
C VAL A 15 -13.52 -3.63 -8.63
N ALA A 16 -14.14 -2.84 -9.51
CA ALA A 16 -15.18 -3.31 -10.42
C ALA A 16 -14.65 -4.32 -11.45
N ARG A 17 -13.38 -4.21 -11.84
CA ARG A 17 -12.73 -5.10 -12.83
C ARG A 17 -12.16 -6.36 -12.20
N ARG A 18 -11.98 -6.39 -10.88
CA ARG A 18 -11.51 -7.57 -10.15
C ARG A 18 -12.60 -8.65 -10.05
N PRO A 19 -12.30 -9.90 -10.45
CA PRO A 19 -13.22 -11.01 -10.26
C PRO A 19 -13.60 -11.16 -8.77
N PRO A 20 -14.88 -11.44 -8.46
CA PRO A 20 -15.31 -11.52 -7.06
C PRO A 20 -14.59 -12.55 -6.21
N HIS A 21 -14.08 -13.65 -6.79
CA HIS A 21 -13.39 -14.69 -6.02
C HIS A 21 -11.99 -14.27 -5.56
N GLU A 22 -11.30 -13.43 -6.32
CA GLU A 22 -9.98 -12.89 -5.99
C GLU A 22 -10.07 -11.92 -4.81
N LYS A 23 -11.07 -11.03 -4.85
CA LYS A 23 -11.40 -10.15 -3.73
C LYS A 23 -11.66 -10.94 -2.44
N LEU A 24 -12.49 -11.97 -2.51
CA LEU A 24 -12.84 -12.75 -1.32
C LEU A 24 -11.67 -13.56 -0.74
N SER A 25 -10.66 -13.94 -1.53
CA SER A 25 -9.47 -14.62 -0.99
C SER A 25 -8.57 -13.70 -0.16
N GLU A 26 -8.69 -12.39 -0.31
CA GLU A 26 -7.93 -11.41 0.47
C GLU A 26 -8.64 -11.03 1.77
N LEU A 27 -9.95 -11.26 1.85
CA LEU A 27 -10.80 -10.76 2.93
C LEU A 27 -10.42 -11.34 4.30
N ASP A 28 -9.90 -12.57 4.33
CA ASP A 28 -9.44 -13.23 5.56
C ASP A 28 -8.33 -12.42 6.26
N ALA A 29 -7.47 -11.72 5.52
CA ALA A 29 -6.40 -10.90 6.09
C ALA A 29 -6.93 -9.68 6.89
N TYR A 30 -8.19 -9.32 6.68
CA TYR A 30 -8.83 -8.15 7.27
C TYR A 30 -10.00 -8.51 8.19
N TRP A 31 -10.14 -9.79 8.50
CA TRP A 31 -11.30 -10.33 9.22
C TRP A 31 -11.32 -9.96 10.73
N HIS A 32 -10.38 -9.13 11.16
CA HIS A 32 -10.30 -8.54 12.50
C HIS A 32 -10.54 -7.02 12.52
N TRP A 33 -10.93 -6.43 11.38
CA TRP A 33 -11.34 -5.03 11.39
C TRP A 33 -12.61 -4.82 12.23
N ASP A 34 -12.59 -3.72 12.96
CA ASP A 34 -13.61 -3.33 13.93
C ASP A 34 -13.78 -1.80 13.95
N GLU A 35 -14.44 -1.28 14.99
CA GLU A 35 -14.75 0.15 15.11
C GLU A 35 -13.56 1.08 15.27
N ASP A 36 -12.41 0.56 15.69
CA ASP A 36 -11.16 1.32 15.81
C ASP A 36 -10.34 1.30 14.51
N SER A 37 -10.74 0.47 13.54
CA SER A 37 -10.05 0.31 12.27
C SER A 37 -10.33 1.45 11.29
N ASP A 38 -9.28 1.90 10.61
CA ASP A 38 -9.38 2.95 9.60
C ASP A 38 -10.37 2.56 8.49
N GLY A 39 -11.25 3.50 8.12
CA GLY A 39 -12.25 3.26 7.08
C GLY A 39 -13.48 2.47 7.52
N TRP A 40 -13.54 1.96 8.77
CA TRP A 40 -14.67 1.15 9.25
C TRP A 40 -16.04 1.79 8.99
N GLN A 41 -16.18 3.08 9.29
CA GLN A 41 -17.44 3.80 9.13
C GLN A 41 -17.90 3.95 7.67
N ARG A 42 -17.01 3.70 6.70
CA ARG A 42 -17.33 3.74 5.28
C ARG A 42 -17.96 2.43 4.79
N LEU A 43 -17.84 1.34 5.55
CA LEU A 43 -18.38 0.05 5.20
C LEU A 43 -19.91 0.01 5.36
N PRO A 44 -20.65 -0.66 4.47
CA PRO A 44 -22.08 -0.89 4.64
C PRO A 44 -22.38 -1.54 5.99
N GLY A 45 -23.48 -1.14 6.65
CA GLY A 45 -23.85 -1.66 7.97
C GLY A 45 -23.93 -3.20 8.02
N SER A 46 -24.41 -3.83 6.96
CA SER A 46 -24.47 -5.29 6.83
C SER A 46 -23.09 -5.95 6.82
N VAL A 47 -22.08 -5.32 6.23
CA VAL A 47 -20.69 -5.83 6.21
C VAL A 47 -20.10 -5.73 7.60
N ARG A 48 -20.25 -4.57 8.25
CA ARG A 48 -19.78 -4.35 9.62
C ARG A 48 -20.39 -5.36 10.60
N GLU A 49 -21.69 -5.58 10.53
CA GLU A 49 -22.38 -6.58 11.36
C GLU A 49 -21.87 -8.00 11.13
N GLU A 50 -21.54 -8.37 9.89
CA GLU A 50 -21.02 -9.69 9.58
C GLU A 50 -19.61 -9.90 10.12
N MET A 51 -18.71 -8.94 9.87
CA MET A 51 -17.32 -8.98 10.33
C MET A 51 -17.24 -9.13 11.86
N LEU A 52 -18.07 -8.39 12.61
CA LEU A 52 -18.10 -8.50 14.08
C LEU A 52 -18.67 -9.82 14.61
N ARG A 53 -19.66 -10.43 13.93
CA ARG A 53 -20.37 -11.60 14.47
C ARG A 53 -19.69 -12.93 14.20
N ARG A 54 -18.85 -13.01 13.17
CA ARG A 54 -18.34 -14.28 12.68
C ARG A 54 -16.85 -14.20 12.37
N PRO A 55 -15.98 -13.91 13.35
CA PRO A 55 -14.55 -13.99 13.13
C PRO A 55 -14.17 -15.34 12.50
N ASP A 56 -13.25 -15.31 11.55
CA ASP A 56 -12.66 -16.43 10.83
C ASP A 56 -13.64 -17.34 10.09
N SER A 57 -14.73 -16.77 9.56
CA SER A 57 -15.75 -17.50 8.80
C SER A 57 -15.85 -17.03 7.35
N PRO A 58 -16.13 -17.93 6.40
CA PRO A 58 -16.35 -17.51 5.02
C PRO A 58 -17.49 -16.48 4.89
N PRO A 59 -17.31 -15.46 4.04
CA PRO A 59 -18.29 -14.42 3.79
C PRO A 59 -19.58 -15.00 3.22
N LYS A 60 -20.73 -14.60 3.77
CA LYS A 60 -22.06 -15.06 3.35
C LYS A 60 -22.85 -14.02 2.56
N LEU A 61 -22.46 -12.76 2.61
CA LEU A 61 -23.09 -11.71 1.80
C LEU A 61 -22.78 -11.90 0.32
N TRP A 62 -23.62 -11.30 -0.53
CA TRP A 62 -23.35 -11.26 -1.97
C TRP A 62 -22.01 -10.57 -2.22
N ARG A 63 -21.21 -11.08 -3.16
CA ARG A 63 -19.77 -10.77 -3.22
C ARG A 63 -19.47 -9.28 -3.41
N SER A 64 -20.31 -8.55 -4.16
CA SER A 64 -20.12 -7.10 -4.35
C SER A 64 -20.47 -6.26 -3.12
N THR A 65 -21.07 -6.85 -2.08
CA THR A 65 -21.39 -6.13 -0.84
C THR A 65 -20.12 -5.66 -0.14
N TYR A 66 -18.99 -6.32 -0.40
CA TYR A 66 -17.66 -5.93 0.07
C TYR A 66 -16.94 -4.96 -0.88
N ASP A 67 -17.52 -4.53 -2.00
CA ASP A 67 -16.81 -3.66 -2.94
C ASP A 67 -16.40 -2.34 -2.27
N ALA A 68 -17.26 -1.77 -1.41
CA ALA A 68 -16.93 -0.58 -0.63
C ALA A 68 -15.72 -0.78 0.32
N PHE A 69 -15.50 -2.01 0.79
CA PHE A 69 -14.34 -2.36 1.59
C PHE A 69 -13.07 -2.34 0.75
N PHE A 70 -13.07 -3.02 -0.41
CA PHE A 70 -11.91 -3.02 -1.30
C PHE A 70 -11.66 -1.64 -1.92
N GLU A 71 -12.71 -0.87 -2.22
CA GLU A 71 -12.58 0.52 -2.68
C GLU A 71 -11.84 1.36 -1.65
N PHE A 72 -12.14 1.19 -0.36
CA PHE A 72 -11.41 1.89 0.69
C PHE A 72 -9.92 1.48 0.73
N LEU A 73 -9.59 0.19 0.65
CA LEU A 73 -8.20 -0.27 0.63
C LEU A 73 -7.42 0.28 -0.57
N GLU A 74 -8.04 0.26 -1.75
CA GLU A 74 -7.46 0.81 -2.97
C GLU A 74 -7.28 2.33 -2.90
N GLU A 75 -8.21 3.04 -2.25
CA GLU A 75 -8.04 4.47 -1.98
C GLU A 75 -6.86 4.74 -1.05
N ASP A 76 -6.78 3.99 0.06
CA ASP A 76 -5.75 4.18 1.07
C ASP A 76 -4.33 3.92 0.51
N ALA A 77 -4.17 2.82 -0.24
CA ALA A 77 -2.94 2.45 -0.92
C ALA A 77 -2.43 3.52 -1.91
N ARG A 78 -3.32 4.41 -2.39
CA ARG A 78 -3.00 5.47 -3.36
C ARG A 78 -2.78 6.84 -2.72
N ARG A 79 -2.97 6.99 -1.41
CA ARG A 79 -2.81 8.29 -0.71
C ARG A 79 -1.45 8.92 -0.93
N ILE A 80 -0.41 8.10 -1.02
CA ILE A 80 0.99 8.53 -1.14
C ILE A 80 1.56 8.41 -2.57
N VAL A 81 0.77 7.91 -3.52
CA VAL A 81 1.21 7.70 -4.91
C VAL A 81 1.36 9.05 -5.62
N ARG A 82 2.45 9.28 -6.33
CA ARG A 82 2.69 10.56 -7.04
C ARG A 82 1.62 10.84 -8.09
N ASN A 83 1.33 12.12 -8.35
CA ASN A 83 0.29 12.53 -9.29
C ASN A 83 0.53 11.98 -10.70
N GLU A 84 1.79 11.91 -11.15
CA GLU A 84 2.16 11.38 -12.47
C GLU A 84 1.82 9.88 -12.59
N ALA A 85 2.00 9.12 -11.50
CA ALA A 85 1.63 7.72 -11.46
C ALA A 85 0.11 7.53 -11.39
N LEU A 86 -0.62 8.38 -10.66
CA LEU A 86 -2.08 8.34 -10.68
C LEU A 86 -2.66 8.64 -12.06
N LEU A 87 -2.08 9.58 -12.80
CA LEU A 87 -2.49 9.86 -14.19
C LEU A 87 -2.27 8.65 -15.10
N GLU A 88 -1.14 7.96 -14.95
CA GLU A 88 -0.85 6.76 -15.71
C GLU A 88 -1.81 5.61 -15.35
N GLU A 89 -2.10 5.40 -14.06
CA GLU A 89 -3.09 4.41 -13.61
C GLU A 89 -4.48 4.74 -14.16
N ALA A 90 -4.90 6.00 -14.11
CA ALA A 90 -6.16 6.45 -14.69
C ALA A 90 -6.22 6.15 -16.20
N ARG A 91 -5.15 6.48 -16.94
CA ARG A 91 -5.03 6.22 -18.37
C ARG A 91 -5.12 4.73 -18.70
N VAL A 92 -4.42 3.87 -17.96
CA VAL A 92 -4.51 2.41 -18.10
C VAL A 92 -5.94 1.92 -17.85
N LEU A 93 -6.65 2.57 -16.94
CA LEU A 93 -8.04 2.25 -16.64
C LEU A 93 -9.05 2.90 -17.62
N GLY A 94 -8.60 3.63 -18.64
CA GLY A 94 -9.48 4.31 -19.60
C GLY A 94 -10.19 5.55 -19.02
N VAL A 95 -9.66 6.11 -17.94
CA VAL A 95 -10.17 7.31 -17.28
C VAL A 95 -9.34 8.50 -17.76
N GLU A 96 -9.92 9.31 -18.65
CA GLU A 96 -9.26 10.48 -19.21
C GLU A 96 -9.24 11.64 -18.21
N VAL A 97 -8.04 12.03 -17.77
CA VAL A 97 -7.81 13.15 -16.84
C VAL A 97 -6.58 13.93 -17.27
N ASP A 98 -6.75 15.22 -17.57
CA ASP A 98 -5.65 16.06 -18.07
C ASP A 98 -4.65 16.46 -16.96
N SER A 99 -5.14 16.65 -15.73
CA SER A 99 -4.31 17.10 -14.61
C SER A 99 -4.89 16.74 -13.24
N VAL A 100 -4.01 16.61 -12.24
CA VAL A 100 -4.35 16.31 -10.85
C VAL A 100 -4.01 17.50 -9.96
N GLU A 101 -4.99 17.96 -9.20
CA GLU A 101 -4.87 19.05 -8.23
C GLU A 101 -4.75 18.49 -6.82
N GLY A 102 -3.77 18.98 -6.06
CA GLY A 102 -3.43 18.49 -4.72
C GLY A 102 -2.07 17.77 -4.71
N GLN A 103 -1.61 17.43 -3.50
CA GLN A 103 -0.33 16.77 -3.28
C GLN A 103 -0.56 15.38 -2.66
N PRO A 104 0.36 14.42 -2.88
CA PRO A 104 0.36 13.17 -2.12
C PRO A 104 0.37 13.42 -0.62
N ALA A 105 -0.25 12.51 0.12
CA ALA A 105 -0.15 12.53 1.58
C ALA A 105 1.32 12.42 2.01
N PRO A 106 1.72 13.10 3.11
CA PRO A 106 3.05 12.91 3.66
C PRO A 106 3.26 11.45 4.05
N ALA A 107 4.47 10.95 3.81
CA ALA A 107 4.85 9.58 4.11
C ALA A 107 6.32 9.52 4.53
N GLU A 108 6.61 8.57 5.40
CA GLU A 108 7.95 8.31 5.92
C GLU A 108 8.75 7.42 4.95
N PRO A 109 10.05 7.69 4.79
CA PRO A 109 10.89 6.90 3.91
C PRO A 109 11.17 5.53 4.52
N CYS A 110 11.08 4.50 3.70
CA CYS A 110 11.53 3.17 4.04
C CYS A 110 13.02 3.20 4.39
N PRO A 111 13.43 2.66 5.54
CA PRO A 111 14.83 2.69 5.97
C PRO A 111 15.74 1.86 5.04
N CYS A 112 15.18 0.97 4.23
CA CYS A 112 15.93 0.18 3.26
C CYS A 112 16.16 0.94 1.96
N CYS A 113 15.08 1.19 1.19
CA CYS A 113 15.18 1.71 -0.17
C CYS A 113 15.09 3.23 -0.29
N GLY A 114 14.68 3.93 0.77
CA GLY A 114 14.50 5.39 0.78
C GLY A 114 13.21 5.90 0.15
N PHE A 115 12.36 5.04 -0.41
CA PHE A 115 11.06 5.46 -0.92
C PHE A 115 10.09 5.79 0.20
N ARG A 116 9.36 6.90 0.07
CA ARG A 116 8.30 7.32 0.99
C ARG A 116 7.08 6.43 0.79
N THR A 117 7.00 5.36 1.58
CA THR A 117 5.98 4.30 1.42
C THR A 117 5.16 4.05 2.68
N PHE A 118 5.53 4.66 3.81
CA PHE A 118 4.87 4.41 5.09
C PHE A 118 4.05 5.63 5.49
N LEU A 119 2.72 5.50 5.49
CA LEU A 119 1.84 6.53 6.06
C LEU A 119 2.07 6.66 7.56
N TRP A 120 2.26 5.53 8.23
CA TRP A 120 2.51 5.41 9.65
C TRP A 120 3.71 4.50 9.88
N ARG A 121 4.47 4.75 10.95
CA ARG A 121 5.63 3.93 11.32
C ARG A 121 5.28 3.01 12.47
N GLY A 122 5.62 1.75 12.35
CA GLY A 122 5.40 0.72 13.36
C GLY A 122 4.08 0.00 13.30
N GLU A 123 3.37 0.13 12.19
CA GLU A 123 2.16 -0.64 11.91
C GLU A 123 2.47 -1.98 11.23
N TYR A 124 3.76 -2.38 11.18
CA TYR A 124 4.24 -3.58 10.50
C TYR A 124 3.90 -3.60 8.99
N ASP A 125 3.75 -2.41 8.40
CA ASP A 125 3.52 -2.27 6.97
C ASP A 125 4.72 -2.78 6.16
N ILE A 126 4.43 -3.40 5.03
CA ILE A 126 5.45 -3.88 4.08
C ILE A 126 5.66 -2.81 3.01
N CYS A 127 6.90 -2.39 2.81
CA CYS A 127 7.26 -1.45 1.76
C CYS A 127 6.95 -2.05 0.38
N PRO A 128 6.04 -1.49 -0.44
CA PRO A 128 5.67 -2.04 -1.75
C PRO A 128 6.79 -1.91 -2.80
N VAL A 129 7.87 -1.21 -2.48
CA VAL A 129 9.02 -1.04 -3.37
C VAL A 129 10.05 -2.14 -3.15
N CYS A 130 10.49 -2.32 -1.90
CA CYS A 130 11.58 -3.23 -1.56
C CYS A 130 11.15 -4.46 -0.77
N MET A 131 9.91 -4.52 -0.30
CA MET A 131 9.34 -5.60 0.53
C MET A 131 9.89 -5.68 1.96
N TRP A 132 10.52 -4.61 2.47
CA TRP A 132 10.88 -4.51 3.88
C TRP A 132 9.64 -4.30 4.76
N GLU A 133 9.45 -5.14 5.77
CA GLU A 133 8.44 -4.99 6.82
C GLU A 133 8.95 -4.06 7.93
N ASP A 134 8.17 -3.03 8.27
CA ASP A 134 8.57 -1.98 9.22
C ASP A 134 8.49 -2.45 10.68
N ASP A 135 9.65 -2.52 11.35
CA ASP A 135 9.75 -2.83 12.78
C ASP A 135 10.21 -1.58 13.55
N ARG A 136 9.24 -0.72 13.93
CA ARG A 136 9.41 0.65 14.48
C ARG A 136 10.62 0.84 15.40
N GLU A 137 10.78 -0.05 16.36
CA GLU A 137 11.78 0.08 17.43
C GLU A 137 13.21 -0.07 16.89
N GLN A 138 13.35 -0.78 15.78
CA GLN A 138 14.61 -1.18 15.18
C GLN A 138 14.94 -0.35 13.93
N ASP A 139 13.94 0.34 13.36
CA ASP A 139 13.99 0.82 11.98
C ASP A 139 14.07 2.33 11.76
N ALA A 140 14.87 3.06 12.54
CA ALA A 140 15.08 4.48 12.27
C ALA A 140 15.77 4.72 10.91
N PHE A 141 15.37 5.78 10.21
CA PHE A 141 15.87 6.06 8.87
C PHE A 141 17.39 6.37 8.88
N SER A 142 17.85 7.18 9.83
CA SER A 142 19.27 7.50 10.04
C SER A 142 19.85 6.68 11.19
N ASP A 143 20.50 5.56 10.86
CA ASP A 143 20.99 4.61 11.84
C ASP A 143 22.49 4.35 11.72
N GLY A 144 23.12 4.04 12.85
CA GLY A 144 24.51 3.64 12.93
C GLY A 144 24.76 2.18 12.51
N PRO A 145 26.04 1.78 12.33
CA PRO A 145 26.42 0.44 11.88
C PRO A 145 25.84 -0.70 12.72
N GLU A 146 25.75 -0.50 14.04
CA GLU A 146 25.20 -1.50 14.96
C GLU A 146 23.73 -1.83 14.66
N ARG A 147 22.89 -0.82 14.43
CA ARG A 147 21.48 -1.03 14.07
C ARG A 147 21.33 -1.64 12.69
N LEU A 148 22.19 -1.25 11.74
CA LEU A 148 22.20 -1.83 10.38
C LEU A 148 22.56 -3.31 10.37
N ALA A 149 23.44 -3.75 11.27
CA ALA A 149 23.89 -5.13 11.40
C ALA A 149 22.98 -5.99 12.30
N ARG A 150 21.92 -5.42 12.88
CA ARG A 150 20.96 -6.19 13.69
C ARG A 150 20.11 -7.06 12.76
N PHE A 151 19.97 -8.33 13.13
CA PHE A 151 19.10 -9.26 12.42
C PHE A 151 17.63 -8.89 12.62
N SER A 152 16.90 -8.69 11.52
CA SER A 152 15.46 -8.49 11.53
C SER A 152 14.78 -9.84 11.34
N SER A 153 14.00 -10.26 12.35
CA SER A 153 13.26 -11.53 12.27
C SER A 153 12.20 -11.54 11.17
N PRO A 154 11.36 -10.49 11.00
CA PRO A 154 10.36 -10.47 9.92
C PRO A 154 10.98 -10.50 8.53
N ASN A 155 12.12 -9.82 8.34
CA ASN A 155 12.79 -9.71 7.05
C ASN A 155 13.82 -10.83 6.79
N HIS A 156 14.08 -11.67 7.79
CA HIS A 156 15.03 -12.80 7.74
C HIS A 156 16.47 -12.45 7.32
N MET A 157 16.88 -11.20 7.51
CA MET A 157 18.25 -10.72 7.25
C MET A 157 18.51 -9.43 8.00
N THR A 158 19.75 -8.95 7.98
CA THR A 158 20.07 -7.61 8.51
C THR A 158 19.62 -6.53 7.52
N ARG A 159 19.39 -5.31 8.03
CA ARG A 159 19.01 -4.20 7.16
C ARG A 159 20.13 -3.79 6.21
N ALA A 160 21.39 -3.98 6.60
CA ALA A 160 22.54 -3.78 5.72
C ALA A 160 22.47 -4.73 4.52
N GLU A 161 22.35 -6.03 4.76
CA GLU A 161 22.28 -7.06 3.71
C GLU A 161 21.08 -6.82 2.79
N TYR A 162 19.91 -6.50 3.36
CA TYR A 162 18.70 -6.22 2.58
C TYR A 162 18.90 -5.02 1.66
N ARG A 163 19.46 -3.93 2.18
CA ARG A 163 19.72 -2.72 1.39
C ARG A 163 20.66 -3.01 0.25
N ASP A 164 21.76 -3.69 0.51
CA ASP A 164 22.76 -3.99 -0.52
C ASP A 164 22.16 -4.86 -1.64
N ALA A 165 21.36 -5.87 -1.28
CA ALA A 165 20.64 -6.70 -2.23
C ALA A 165 19.63 -5.90 -3.06
N TYR A 166 18.84 -5.04 -2.41
CA TYR A 166 17.86 -4.18 -3.08
C TYR A 166 18.52 -3.19 -4.04
N GLU A 167 19.58 -2.48 -3.63
CA GLU A 167 20.24 -1.50 -4.52
C GLU A 167 20.88 -2.20 -5.72
N ALA A 168 21.48 -3.38 -5.53
CA ALA A 168 22.03 -4.16 -6.65
C ALA A 168 20.95 -4.53 -7.67
N HIS A 169 19.78 -4.99 -7.20
CA HIS A 169 18.66 -5.33 -8.07
C HIS A 169 18.06 -4.08 -8.74
N ARG A 170 17.89 -2.98 -8.00
CA ARG A 170 17.35 -1.72 -8.54
C ARG A 170 18.22 -1.16 -9.67
N GLU A 171 19.54 -1.22 -9.54
CA GLU A 171 20.47 -0.79 -10.60
C GLU A 171 20.40 -1.71 -11.83
N GLU A 172 19.98 -2.97 -11.68
CA GLU A 172 19.66 -3.84 -12.80
C GLU A 172 18.33 -3.45 -13.47
N ASP A 173 17.26 -3.24 -12.70
CA ASP A 173 15.94 -2.83 -13.20
C ASP A 173 16.00 -1.50 -13.97
N LEU A 174 16.77 -0.54 -13.46
CA LEU A 174 17.01 0.72 -14.14
C LEU A 174 17.74 0.56 -15.47
N ARG A 175 18.65 -0.41 -15.58
CA ARG A 175 19.36 -0.71 -16.83
C ARG A 175 18.48 -1.48 -17.81
N SER A 176 17.61 -2.36 -17.32
CA SER A 176 16.66 -3.12 -18.14
C SER A 176 15.45 -2.29 -18.58
N GLY A 177 15.20 -1.16 -17.90
CA GLY A 177 14.17 -0.19 -18.26
C GLY A 177 12.81 -0.44 -17.62
N ASP A 178 12.74 -1.24 -16.56
CA ASP A 178 11.52 -1.47 -15.76
C ASP A 178 11.42 -0.44 -14.62
N PRO A 179 10.65 0.66 -14.78
CA PRO A 179 10.66 1.77 -13.84
C PRO A 179 9.42 1.79 -12.94
N GLU A 180 8.54 0.79 -13.03
CA GLU A 180 7.14 0.95 -12.65
C GLU A 180 7.00 1.29 -11.16
N ARG A 181 7.84 0.67 -10.31
CA ARG A 181 7.88 0.93 -8.86
C ARG A 181 8.51 2.28 -8.50
N LEU A 182 9.51 2.73 -9.25
CA LEU A 182 10.25 3.97 -8.98
C LEU A 182 9.42 5.22 -9.27
N ARG A 183 8.39 5.10 -10.11
CA ARG A 183 7.52 6.23 -10.47
C ARG A 183 6.33 6.40 -9.54
N LYS A 184 5.93 5.37 -8.80
CA LYS A 184 4.77 5.46 -7.90
C LYS A 184 5.04 6.29 -6.66
N TYR A 185 6.24 6.20 -6.10
CA TYR A 185 6.57 6.83 -4.82
C TYR A 185 7.73 7.82 -4.94
N GLU A 186 7.75 8.85 -4.11
CA GLU A 186 8.89 9.74 -3.99
C GLU A 186 10.05 9.02 -3.28
N ARG A 187 11.28 9.16 -3.77
CA ARG A 187 12.48 8.64 -3.09
C ARG A 187 13.19 9.76 -2.37
N PHE A 188 13.37 9.60 -1.07
CA PHE A 188 14.28 10.43 -0.29
C PHE A 188 15.71 9.90 -0.51
N LEU A 189 16.54 10.71 -1.15
CA LEU A 189 17.97 10.43 -1.30
C LEU A 189 18.69 10.81 0.00
N ARG A 190 19.45 9.86 0.56
CA ARG A 190 20.29 10.08 1.74
C ARG A 190 21.49 10.96 1.41
#